data_AF-A0A972XXI8-F1
#
_entry.id   AF-A0A972XXI8-F1
#
_cell.length_a   1.000
_cell.length_b   1.000
_cell.length_c   1.000
_cell.angle_alpha   90.00
_cell.angle_beta   90.00
_cell.angle_gamma   90.00
#
_symmetry.space_group_name_H-M   'P 1'
#
loop_
_entity.id
_entity.type
_entity.pdbx_description
1 polymer ?
#
loop_
_entity_poly.entity_id
_entity_poly.type
_entity_poly.pdbx_seq_one_letter_code
_entity_poly.pdbx_strand_id
1 'polypeptide(L)'
;MKAKKIGLFGGTFNPLHQGHLNVAQYALDNLNLDEVWLIPTFETPNKNSVYNITPSQRLTIIKKAISNLDNIKVKDIESKVKETSYTSVTVKKLINKYPDVDFYLLMGDDSFNSLETWKDFNYIVNSIKIVVFNRTGTLTNSTSKIANPIVMKNPKWDVSSSIVRKGYFSKVPEQAKKYISSNFLYLEEIAENDLSVNRYNHTISVANCARDIAKGNKSINEKFAYFAAIAHDITKEWSDGELYSFVAKYEGNNVRNIHPSVMHAYAGYYWWLNVYGSNNKKIANAILHHTTGCEKMSPLDKCIYVADKIASNRKFEDIEIIRATSKYNLNMAFKQLITNQFKHLKKEIGVSKIDENTVKAYKTYGDFN
;
A
#
# COMPACT_ATOMS: atom_id res chain seq x y z
N MET A 1 -20.74 30.90 27.85
CA MET A 1 -19.44 30.47 27.30
C MET A 1 -19.53 30.44 25.79
N LYS A 2 -18.46 30.74 25.06
CA LYS A 2 -18.48 30.71 23.59
C LYS A 2 -18.61 29.24 23.15
N ALA A 3 -19.64 28.93 22.37
CA ALA A 3 -19.84 27.58 21.82
C ALA A 3 -18.58 27.16 21.06
N LYS A 4 -18.08 25.96 21.36
CA LYS A 4 -16.92 25.40 20.68
C LYS A 4 -17.26 25.15 19.21
N LYS A 5 -16.40 25.53 18.28
CA LYS A 5 -16.60 25.32 16.84
C LYS A 5 -15.87 24.07 16.38
N ILE A 6 -16.60 23.11 15.85
CA ILE A 6 -16.03 21.82 15.45
C ILE A 6 -16.38 21.48 14.01
N GLY A 7 -15.36 21.24 13.19
CA GLY A 7 -15.52 20.70 11.83
C GLY A 7 -15.72 19.19 11.86
N LEU A 8 -16.76 18.68 11.20
CA LEU A 8 -16.98 17.25 10.97
C LEU A 8 -16.50 16.90 9.56
N PHE A 9 -15.46 16.08 9.45
CA PHE A 9 -14.91 15.66 8.17
C PHE A 9 -15.12 14.15 7.98
N GLY A 10 -16.20 13.81 7.27
CA GLY A 10 -16.53 12.43 6.93
C GLY A 10 -15.69 11.91 5.76
N GLY A 11 -15.31 10.64 5.81
CA GLY A 11 -14.60 10.02 4.70
C GLY A 11 -14.24 8.56 4.97
N THR A 12 -13.98 7.81 3.90
CA THR A 12 -13.54 6.42 4.03
C THR A 12 -12.10 6.32 4.51
N PHE A 13 -11.25 7.32 4.21
CA PHE A 13 -9.85 7.40 4.64
C PHE A 13 -9.07 6.09 4.42
N ASN A 14 -9.04 5.61 3.16
CA ASN A 14 -8.46 4.32 2.81
C ASN A 14 -7.26 4.42 1.86
N PRO A 15 -6.08 4.91 2.31
CA PRO A 15 -5.78 5.42 3.65
C PRO A 15 -5.99 6.94 3.79
N LEU A 16 -5.93 7.44 5.03
CA LEU A 16 -5.73 8.86 5.26
C LEU A 16 -4.38 9.32 4.68
N HIS A 17 -4.34 10.53 4.12
CA HIS A 17 -3.19 11.10 3.41
C HIS A 17 -3.14 12.62 3.57
N GLN A 18 -2.06 13.24 3.10
CA GLN A 18 -1.77 14.66 3.29
C GLN A 18 -2.87 15.57 2.74
N GLY A 19 -3.49 15.22 1.60
CA GLY A 19 -4.65 15.97 1.08
C GLY A 19 -5.78 16.13 2.09
N HIS A 20 -6.11 15.08 2.86
CA HIS A 20 -7.12 15.16 3.92
C HIS A 20 -6.67 16.08 5.07
N LEU A 21 -5.41 15.99 5.48
CA LEU A 21 -4.85 16.83 6.54
C LEU A 21 -4.81 18.30 6.12
N ASN A 22 -4.48 18.58 4.86
CA ASN A 22 -4.47 19.93 4.34
C ASN A 22 -5.87 20.56 4.35
N VAL A 23 -6.91 19.80 3.99
CA VAL A 23 -8.31 20.26 4.11
C VAL A 23 -8.67 20.56 5.56
N ALA A 24 -8.36 19.64 6.48
CA ALA A 24 -8.64 19.80 7.90
C ALA A 24 -7.92 21.03 8.49
N GLN A 25 -6.63 21.19 8.19
CA GLN A 25 -5.83 22.33 8.65
C GLN A 25 -6.34 23.65 8.07
N TYR A 26 -6.65 23.69 6.77
CA TYR A 26 -7.18 24.89 6.14
C TYR A 26 -8.51 25.31 6.78
N ALA A 27 -9.39 24.35 7.10
CA ALA A 27 -10.65 24.63 7.78
C ALA A 27 -10.44 25.16 9.21
N LEU A 28 -9.48 24.60 9.97
CA LEU A 28 -9.08 25.13 11.29
C LEU A 28 -8.71 26.61 11.17
N ASP A 29 -7.79 26.93 10.27
CA ASP A 29 -7.18 28.25 10.15
C ASP A 29 -8.19 29.30 9.61
N ASN A 30 -9.00 28.95 8.62
CA ASN A 30 -9.83 29.92 7.90
C ASN A 30 -11.23 30.11 8.50
N LEU A 31 -11.72 29.14 9.26
CA LEU A 31 -13.06 29.22 9.89
C LEU A 31 -12.96 29.45 11.41
N ASN A 32 -11.74 29.56 11.95
CA ASN A 32 -11.45 29.64 13.37
C ASN A 32 -12.14 28.49 14.14
N LEU A 33 -11.98 27.27 13.64
CA LEU A 33 -12.48 26.08 14.33
C LEU A 33 -11.54 25.74 15.48
N ASP A 34 -12.10 25.31 16.60
CA ASP A 34 -11.30 24.81 17.72
C ASP A 34 -10.75 23.41 17.42
N GLU A 35 -11.55 22.57 16.74
CA GLU A 35 -11.16 21.21 16.37
C GLU A 35 -11.76 20.78 15.03
N VAL A 36 -11.10 19.82 14.36
CA VAL A 36 -11.68 19.04 13.26
C VAL A 36 -11.75 17.58 13.68
N TRP A 37 -12.95 17.01 13.60
CA TRP A 37 -13.23 15.62 13.88
C TRP A 37 -13.35 14.83 12.58
N LEU A 38 -12.37 13.98 12.34
CA LEU A 38 -12.39 12.97 11.29
C LEU A 38 -13.39 11.87 11.68
N ILE A 39 -14.38 11.64 10.82
CA ILE A 39 -15.42 10.62 10.99
C ILE A 39 -15.21 9.52 9.94
N PRO A 40 -14.46 8.45 10.25
CA PRO A 40 -14.25 7.37 9.32
C PRO A 40 -15.56 6.61 9.06
N THR A 41 -15.89 6.43 7.78
CA THR A 41 -17.05 5.62 7.40
C THR A 41 -16.81 4.15 7.72
N PHE A 42 -17.87 3.40 8.09
CA PHE A 42 -17.75 1.96 8.31
C PHE A 42 -17.58 1.20 6.99
N GLU A 43 -18.44 1.45 6.00
CA GLU A 43 -18.32 0.83 4.67
C GLU A 43 -17.46 1.68 3.72
N THR A 44 -16.69 1.00 2.86
CA THR A 44 -16.17 1.56 1.59
C THR A 44 -17.29 1.50 0.55
N PRO A 45 -17.57 2.58 -0.20
CA PRO A 45 -18.61 2.59 -1.25
C PRO A 45 -18.48 1.46 -2.30
N ASN A 46 -17.28 0.89 -2.48
CA ASN A 46 -17.02 -0.25 -3.36
C ASN A 46 -16.65 -1.50 -2.55
N LYS A 47 -17.62 -2.42 -2.42
CA LYS A 47 -17.53 -3.69 -1.67
C LYS A 47 -16.69 -4.78 -2.35
N ASN A 48 -16.12 -4.53 -3.52
CA ASN A 48 -15.54 -5.58 -4.38
C ASN A 48 -14.01 -5.58 -4.46
N SER A 49 -13.29 -4.69 -3.76
CA SER A 49 -11.83 -4.81 -3.69
C SER A 49 -11.48 -5.94 -2.71
N VAL A 50 -10.86 -7.00 -3.22
CA VAL A 50 -10.31 -8.12 -2.44
C VAL A 50 -9.23 -7.64 -1.46
N TYR A 51 -8.70 -6.43 -1.66
CA TYR A 51 -7.58 -5.83 -0.94
C TYR A 51 -8.00 -4.81 0.14
N ASN A 52 -9.29 -4.75 0.48
CA ASN A 52 -9.80 -3.80 1.46
C ASN A 52 -9.25 -4.07 2.87
N ILE A 53 -8.59 -3.07 3.44
CA ILE A 53 -8.21 -3.11 4.86
C ILE A 53 -9.44 -2.96 5.77
N THR A 54 -9.37 -3.56 6.95
CA THR A 54 -10.46 -3.53 7.92
C THR A 54 -10.72 -2.13 8.47
N PRO A 55 -11.94 -1.84 8.96
CA PRO A 55 -12.24 -0.58 9.65
C PRO A 55 -11.28 -0.29 10.82
N SER A 56 -10.86 -1.33 11.56
CA SER A 56 -9.89 -1.21 12.66
C SER A 56 -8.49 -0.79 12.16
N GLN A 57 -8.03 -1.34 11.04
CA GLN A 57 -6.78 -0.93 10.41
C GLN A 57 -6.86 0.52 9.93
N ARG A 58 -7.96 0.96 9.30
CA ARG A 58 -8.17 2.36 8.90
C ARG A 58 -8.12 3.29 10.10
N LEU A 59 -8.83 2.96 11.18
CA LEU A 59 -8.82 3.74 12.41
C LEU A 59 -7.40 3.86 12.98
N THR A 60 -6.61 2.78 12.94
CA THR A 60 -5.22 2.80 13.39
C THR A 60 -4.35 3.69 12.50
N ILE A 61 -4.49 3.61 11.18
CA ILE A 61 -3.82 4.49 10.21
C ILE A 61 -4.14 5.95 10.51
N ILE A 62 -5.42 6.29 10.70
CA ILE A 62 -5.86 7.65 11.02
C ILE A 62 -5.20 8.13 12.31
N LYS A 63 -5.29 7.34 13.41
CA LYS A 63 -4.69 7.69 14.70
C LYS A 63 -3.19 7.95 14.61
N LYS A 64 -2.47 7.12 13.83
CA LYS A 64 -1.04 7.33 13.59
C LYS A 64 -0.78 8.58 12.77
N ALA A 65 -1.58 8.83 11.75
CA ALA A 65 -1.44 9.99 10.87
C ALA A 65 -1.64 11.33 11.60
N ILE A 66 -2.54 11.39 12.58
CA ILE A 66 -2.86 12.62 13.35
C ILE A 66 -2.15 12.69 14.70
N SER A 67 -1.21 11.78 14.99
CA SER A 67 -0.63 11.62 16.34
C SER A 67 0.07 12.87 16.90
N ASN A 68 0.49 13.80 16.05
CA ASN A 68 1.13 15.06 16.43
C ASN A 68 0.24 16.29 16.17
N LEU A 69 -1.07 16.10 16.00
CA LEU A 69 -2.02 17.17 15.63
C LEU A 69 -3.12 17.26 16.70
N ASP A 70 -2.95 18.16 17.67
CA ASP A 70 -3.86 18.25 18.84
C ASP A 70 -5.29 18.65 18.48
N ASN A 71 -5.44 19.49 17.45
CA ASN A 71 -6.73 20.04 17.01
C ASN A 71 -7.42 19.16 15.97
N ILE A 72 -6.81 18.06 15.53
CA ILE A 72 -7.42 17.09 14.60
C ILE A 72 -7.62 15.79 15.35
N LYS A 73 -8.89 15.37 15.49
CA LYS A 73 -9.27 14.20 16.29
C LYS A 73 -10.02 13.21 15.42
N VAL A 74 -9.92 11.92 15.73
CA VAL A 74 -10.75 10.89 15.10
C VAL A 74 -11.89 10.51 16.04
N LYS A 75 -13.12 10.48 15.52
CA LYS A 75 -14.30 10.03 16.27
C LYS A 75 -14.91 8.81 15.59
N ASP A 76 -14.74 7.68 16.26
CA ASP A 76 -15.25 6.40 15.79
C ASP A 76 -16.72 6.22 16.17
N ILE A 77 -17.60 6.93 15.47
CA ILE A 77 -19.05 6.97 15.75
C ILE A 77 -19.80 5.95 14.89
N GLU A 78 -19.30 5.71 13.68
CA GLU A 78 -19.97 4.91 12.66
C GLU A 78 -19.58 3.42 12.72
N SER A 79 -18.44 3.05 13.31
CA SER A 79 -17.96 1.66 13.34
C SER A 79 -18.85 0.67 14.07
N LYS A 80 -19.71 1.16 14.96
CA LYS A 80 -20.67 0.35 15.73
C LYS A 80 -22.00 0.16 15.00
N VAL A 81 -22.19 0.80 13.85
CA VAL A 81 -23.42 0.69 13.06
C VAL A 81 -23.20 -0.45 12.06
N LYS A 82 -23.98 -1.54 12.22
CA LYS A 82 -23.92 -2.71 11.31
C LYS A 82 -24.48 -2.41 9.91
N GLU A 83 -25.17 -1.28 9.77
CA GLU A 83 -25.84 -0.83 8.54
C GLU A 83 -25.14 0.40 7.95
N THR A 84 -25.53 0.79 6.73
CA THR A 84 -25.08 2.02 6.07
C THR A 84 -25.20 3.22 7.01
N SER A 85 -24.08 3.89 7.27
CA SER A 85 -24.08 5.11 8.08
C SER A 85 -24.49 6.30 7.24
N TYR A 86 -25.66 6.87 7.53
CA TYR A 86 -26.15 8.09 6.90
C TYR A 86 -25.65 9.31 7.70
N THR A 87 -25.14 10.32 6.99
CA THR A 87 -24.66 11.57 7.61
C THR A 87 -25.72 12.22 8.51
N SER A 88 -27.01 12.18 8.13
CA SER A 88 -28.12 12.71 8.95
C SER A 88 -28.19 12.06 10.33
N VAL A 89 -27.96 10.75 10.42
CA VAL A 89 -27.95 9.98 11.68
C VAL A 89 -26.75 10.38 12.54
N THR A 90 -25.58 10.51 11.93
CA THR A 90 -24.35 10.93 12.62
C THR A 90 -24.48 12.36 13.16
N VAL A 91 -24.98 13.29 12.35
CA VAL A 91 -25.24 14.69 12.75
C VAL A 91 -26.23 14.74 13.91
N LYS A 92 -27.35 14.03 13.84
CA LYS A 92 -28.35 13.99 14.91
C LYS A 92 -27.77 13.49 16.23
N LYS A 93 -26.98 12.40 16.19
CA LYS A 93 -26.31 11.85 17.38
C LYS A 93 -25.33 12.84 17.99
N LEU A 94 -24.58 13.56 17.16
CA LEU A 94 -23.57 14.52 17.60
C LEU A 94 -24.19 15.76 18.24
N ILE A 95 -25.20 16.35 17.61
CA ILE A 95 -25.93 17.50 18.15
C ILE A 95 -26.57 17.16 19.50
N ASN A 96 -27.25 16.00 19.59
CA ASN A 96 -27.86 15.57 20.85
C ASN A 96 -26.82 15.32 21.97
N LYS A 97 -25.63 14.84 21.61
CA LYS A 97 -24.57 14.53 22.58
C LYS A 97 -23.78 15.77 23.01
N TYR A 98 -23.68 16.78 22.13
CA TYR A 98 -22.90 18.00 22.36
C TYR A 98 -23.75 19.23 21.98
N PRO A 99 -24.79 19.55 22.76
CA PRO A 99 -25.74 20.62 22.42
C PRO A 99 -25.09 22.02 22.39
N ASP A 100 -24.00 22.23 23.12
CA ASP A 100 -23.29 23.52 23.19
C ASP A 100 -22.17 23.68 22.15
N VAL A 101 -22.12 22.80 21.13
CA VAL A 101 -21.11 22.82 20.06
C VAL A 101 -21.72 23.32 18.76
N ASP A 102 -21.04 24.28 18.13
CA ASP A 102 -21.35 24.78 16.81
C ASP A 102 -20.63 23.92 15.76
N PHE A 103 -21.37 23.00 15.14
CA PHE A 103 -20.81 22.05 14.18
C PHE A 103 -20.77 22.62 12.74
N TYR A 104 -19.75 22.20 11.98
CA TYR A 104 -19.54 22.54 10.58
C TYR A 104 -19.29 21.25 9.78
N LEU A 105 -20.14 20.88 8.83
CA LEU A 105 -19.93 19.72 7.98
C LEU A 105 -18.98 20.06 6.83
N LEU A 106 -17.77 19.52 6.86
CA LEU A 106 -16.77 19.70 5.81
C LEU A 106 -16.99 18.66 4.70
N MET A 107 -17.15 19.11 3.46
CA MET A 107 -17.29 18.23 2.30
C MET A 107 -16.70 18.84 1.02
N GLY A 108 -16.33 17.99 0.05
CA GLY A 108 -15.82 18.44 -1.24
C GLY A 108 -16.94 18.94 -2.15
N ASP A 109 -16.60 19.79 -3.12
CA ASP A 109 -17.52 20.25 -4.17
C ASP A 109 -18.23 19.09 -4.91
N ASP A 110 -17.54 17.99 -5.18
CA ASP A 110 -18.08 16.75 -5.73
C ASP A 110 -19.21 16.13 -4.89
N SER A 111 -19.01 16.06 -3.57
CA SER A 111 -20.02 15.56 -2.64
C SER A 111 -21.16 16.54 -2.47
N PHE A 112 -20.86 17.84 -2.46
CA PHE A 112 -21.86 18.90 -2.34
C PHE A 112 -22.81 18.91 -3.54
N ASN A 113 -22.31 18.74 -4.76
CA ASN A 113 -23.13 18.69 -5.97
C ASN A 113 -24.15 17.54 -6.00
N SER A 114 -24.02 16.55 -5.10
CA SER A 114 -24.98 15.45 -4.94
C SER A 114 -25.69 15.46 -3.57
N LEU A 115 -25.55 16.53 -2.77
CA LEU A 115 -26.09 16.58 -1.40
C LEU A 115 -27.61 16.38 -1.35
N GLU A 116 -28.34 16.85 -2.36
CA GLU A 116 -29.81 16.68 -2.45
C GLU A 116 -30.25 15.21 -2.54
N THR A 117 -29.36 14.31 -2.97
CA THR A 117 -29.65 12.87 -3.01
C THR A 117 -29.35 12.17 -1.69
N TRP A 118 -28.78 12.87 -0.70
CA TRP A 118 -28.44 12.28 0.59
C TRP A 118 -29.71 12.06 1.42
N LYS A 119 -29.75 10.96 2.17
CA LYS A 119 -30.87 10.65 3.05
C LYS A 119 -31.06 11.76 4.09
N ASP A 120 -32.28 12.26 4.18
CA ASP A 120 -32.69 13.37 5.05
C ASP A 120 -31.83 14.63 4.88
N PHE A 121 -31.42 14.97 3.64
CA PHE A 121 -30.55 16.14 3.40
C PHE A 121 -31.12 17.44 3.97
N ASN A 122 -32.45 17.64 3.93
CA ASN A 122 -33.14 18.78 4.54
C ASN A 122 -32.85 18.90 6.05
N TYR A 123 -32.76 17.78 6.76
CA TYR A 123 -32.37 17.79 8.16
C TYR A 123 -30.91 18.23 8.31
N ILE A 124 -30.01 17.75 7.46
CA ILE A 124 -28.59 18.12 7.49
C ILE A 124 -28.43 19.62 7.30
N VAL A 125 -28.94 20.20 6.20
CA VAL A 125 -28.74 21.63 5.89
C VAL A 125 -29.34 22.57 6.93
N ASN A 126 -30.41 22.14 7.63
CA ASN A 126 -31.05 22.94 8.67
C ASN A 126 -30.43 22.76 10.07
N SER A 127 -29.65 21.70 10.29
CA SER A 127 -29.12 21.36 11.63
C SER A 127 -27.65 21.73 11.83
N ILE A 128 -26.88 21.91 10.75
CA ILE A 128 -25.43 22.14 10.81
C ILE A 128 -24.97 23.05 9.67
N LYS A 129 -23.90 23.82 9.88
CA LYS A 129 -23.31 24.67 8.83
C LYS A 129 -22.60 23.81 7.79
N ILE A 130 -22.91 24.01 6.52
CA ILE A 130 -22.24 23.31 5.42
C ILE A 130 -21.00 24.09 5.00
N VAL A 131 -19.86 23.41 4.91
CA VAL A 131 -18.60 23.96 4.43
C VAL A 131 -18.14 23.15 3.24
N VAL A 132 -17.89 23.83 2.13
CA VAL A 132 -17.50 23.18 0.86
C VAL A 132 -16.07 23.55 0.52
N PHE A 133 -15.21 22.54 0.37
CA PHE A 133 -13.83 22.70 -0.05
C PHE A 133 -13.65 22.38 -1.54
N ASN A 134 -12.76 23.13 -2.18
CA ASN A 134 -12.43 22.96 -3.58
C ASN A 134 -11.64 21.65 -3.77
N ARG A 135 -12.22 20.72 -4.52
CA ARG A 135 -11.62 19.42 -4.86
C ARG A 135 -11.55 19.24 -6.37
N THR A 136 -12.63 19.55 -7.08
CA THR A 136 -12.73 19.46 -8.54
C THR A 136 -12.64 20.83 -9.20
N GLY A 137 -13.09 21.89 -8.51
CA GLY A 137 -13.16 23.26 -9.02
C GLY A 137 -14.54 23.66 -9.53
N THR A 138 -15.55 22.82 -9.36
CA THR A 138 -16.87 23.00 -9.98
C THR A 138 -17.98 22.89 -8.95
N LEU A 139 -18.67 24.01 -8.68
CA LEU A 139 -19.92 24.04 -7.90
C LEU A 139 -21.10 24.26 -8.84
N THR A 140 -22.13 23.44 -8.71
CA THR A 140 -23.37 23.62 -9.47
C THR A 140 -24.33 24.56 -8.73
N ASN A 141 -24.98 25.45 -9.49
CA ASN A 141 -25.83 26.52 -8.93
C ASN A 141 -27.13 26.03 -8.25
N SER A 142 -27.59 24.80 -8.50
CA SER A 142 -28.85 24.27 -7.94
C SER A 142 -28.75 24.04 -6.44
N THR A 143 -27.67 23.41 -5.98
CA THR A 143 -27.53 22.99 -4.58
C THR A 143 -27.06 24.14 -3.67
N SER A 144 -26.34 25.12 -4.23
CA SER A 144 -25.95 26.34 -3.53
C SER A 144 -27.14 27.17 -3.04
N LYS A 145 -28.27 27.13 -3.75
CA LYS A 145 -29.49 27.89 -3.38
C LYS A 145 -30.18 27.33 -2.13
N ILE A 146 -29.99 26.04 -1.83
CA ILE A 146 -30.70 25.34 -0.76
C ILE A 146 -29.85 25.28 0.51
N ALA A 147 -28.54 25.06 0.39
CA ALA A 147 -27.66 24.79 1.53
C ALA A 147 -26.89 26.01 2.07
N ASN A 148 -26.90 27.14 1.35
CA ASN A 148 -26.12 28.36 1.66
C ASN A 148 -24.72 28.06 2.25
N PRO A 149 -23.87 27.34 1.51
CA PRO A 149 -22.62 26.82 2.07
C PRO A 149 -21.57 27.91 2.29
N ILE A 150 -20.71 27.70 3.28
CA ILE A 150 -19.45 28.42 3.40
C ILE A 150 -18.45 27.79 2.42
N VAL A 151 -18.08 28.51 1.37
CA VAL A 151 -17.13 28.01 0.37
C VAL A 151 -15.70 28.38 0.77
N MET A 152 -14.85 27.37 0.95
CA MET A 152 -13.42 27.55 1.21
C MET A 152 -12.66 27.89 -0.08
N LYS A 153 -11.68 28.80 0.02
CA LYS A 153 -10.78 29.20 -1.07
C LYS A 153 -9.47 28.41 -1.09
N ASN A 154 -9.52 27.14 -0.69
CA ASN A 154 -8.33 26.30 -0.61
C ASN A 154 -7.75 25.99 -2.01
N PRO A 155 -6.43 25.80 -2.13
CA PRO A 155 -5.85 25.32 -3.37
C PRO A 155 -6.26 23.86 -3.63
N LYS A 156 -6.17 23.44 -4.89
CA LYS A 156 -6.37 22.04 -5.28
C LYS A 156 -5.16 21.21 -4.87
N TRP A 157 -5.36 20.27 -3.95
CA TRP A 157 -4.34 19.30 -3.56
C TRP A 157 -4.53 18.00 -4.34
N ASP A 158 -3.62 17.73 -5.27
CA ASP A 158 -3.69 16.54 -6.14
C ASP A 158 -3.14 15.29 -5.43
N VAL A 159 -3.86 14.85 -4.41
CA VAL A 159 -3.58 13.60 -3.67
C VAL A 159 -4.91 12.90 -3.42
N SER A 160 -4.99 11.64 -3.84
CA SER A 160 -6.13 10.77 -3.56
C SER A 160 -5.70 9.48 -2.91
N SER A 161 -6.62 8.84 -2.18
CA SER A 161 -6.38 7.52 -1.60
C SER A 161 -6.08 6.48 -2.69
N SER A 162 -6.71 6.61 -3.87
CA SER A 162 -6.44 5.73 -5.01
C SER A 162 -4.99 5.84 -5.49
N ILE A 163 -4.43 7.05 -5.57
CA ILE A 163 -3.01 7.24 -5.90
C ILE A 163 -2.12 6.60 -4.83
N VAL A 164 -2.45 6.74 -3.54
CA VAL A 164 -1.68 6.08 -2.48
C VAL A 164 -1.69 4.55 -2.61
N ARG A 165 -2.84 3.96 -2.97
CA ARG A 165 -2.96 2.50 -3.19
C ARG A 165 -2.28 2.01 -4.48
N LYS A 166 -1.81 2.93 -5.33
CA LYS A 166 -0.85 2.68 -6.44
C LYS A 166 0.62 2.90 -6.03
N GLY A 167 0.93 2.84 -4.74
CA GLY A 167 2.31 2.88 -4.24
C GLY A 167 2.88 4.28 -3.96
N TYR A 168 2.11 5.36 -4.16
CA TYR A 168 2.56 6.74 -3.92
C TYR A 168 2.47 7.14 -2.44
N PHE A 169 3.27 6.51 -1.59
CA PHE A 169 3.28 6.72 -0.14
C PHE A 169 3.92 8.03 0.33
N SER A 170 4.56 8.80 -0.55
CA SER A 170 5.19 10.08 -0.20
C SER A 170 4.20 11.11 0.37
N LYS A 171 2.90 10.89 0.16
CA LYS A 171 1.81 11.74 0.67
C LYS A 171 1.11 11.14 1.89
N VAL A 172 1.62 10.06 2.46
CA VAL A 172 1.11 9.49 3.72
C VAL A 172 2.00 9.94 4.87
N PRO A 173 1.42 10.45 5.98
CA PRO A 173 2.22 10.81 7.16
C PRO A 173 3.09 9.65 7.65
N GLU A 174 4.31 9.95 8.06
CA GLU A 174 5.36 8.94 8.31
C GLU A 174 4.94 7.86 9.31
N GLN A 175 4.26 8.23 10.40
CA GLN A 175 3.78 7.27 11.40
C GLN A 175 2.71 6.31 10.84
N ALA A 176 1.86 6.81 9.94
CA ALA A 176 0.87 5.98 9.25
C ALA A 176 1.53 5.09 8.19
N LYS A 177 2.51 5.61 7.44
CA LYS A 177 3.31 4.84 6.48
C LYS A 177 4.02 3.68 7.16
N LYS A 178 4.65 3.90 8.32
CA LYS A 178 5.26 2.83 9.14
C LYS A 178 4.28 1.74 9.54
N TYR A 179 3.07 2.11 9.94
CA TYR A 179 2.04 1.13 10.29
C TYR A 179 1.60 0.32 9.07
N ILE A 180 1.37 0.97 7.94
CA ILE A 180 1.03 0.33 6.66
C ILE A 180 2.10 -0.69 6.27
N SER A 181 3.35 -0.25 6.21
CA SER A 181 4.48 -1.06 5.75
C SER A 181 4.80 -2.23 6.68
N SER A 182 4.66 -2.03 8.00
CA SER A 182 4.89 -3.08 9.00
C SER A 182 3.79 -4.14 9.01
N ASN A 183 2.60 -3.81 8.51
CA ASN A 183 1.45 -4.72 8.45
C ASN A 183 1.19 -5.28 7.05
N PHE A 184 2.01 -4.90 6.06
CA PHE A 184 1.90 -5.30 4.65
C PHE A 184 0.60 -4.83 3.98
N LEU A 185 0.04 -3.70 4.43
CA LEU A 185 -1.22 -3.18 3.89
C LEU A 185 -0.99 -2.62 2.49
N TYR A 186 -2.01 -2.76 1.63
CA TYR A 186 -2.05 -2.32 0.22
C TYR A 186 -1.03 -2.97 -0.73
N LEU A 187 -0.12 -3.82 -0.25
CA LEU A 187 0.97 -4.33 -1.08
C LEU A 187 0.50 -5.15 -2.30
N GLU A 188 -0.54 -5.97 -2.12
CA GLU A 188 -1.16 -6.71 -3.24
C GLU A 188 -1.85 -5.78 -4.23
N GLU A 189 -2.63 -4.79 -3.74
CA GLU A 189 -3.31 -3.81 -4.61
C GLU A 189 -2.29 -2.97 -5.39
N ILE A 190 -1.15 -2.64 -4.79
CA ILE A 190 -0.06 -1.96 -5.47
C ILE A 190 0.48 -2.84 -6.60
N ALA A 191 0.78 -4.11 -6.31
CA ALA A 191 1.24 -5.04 -7.32
C ALA A 191 0.22 -5.23 -8.46
N GLU A 192 -1.08 -5.26 -8.15
CA GLU A 192 -2.15 -5.36 -9.16
C GLU A 192 -2.23 -4.12 -10.05
N ASN A 193 -2.04 -2.92 -9.48
CA ASN A 193 -2.12 -1.67 -10.23
C ASN A 193 -0.87 -1.37 -11.05
N ASP A 194 0.31 -1.78 -10.56
CA ASP A 194 1.60 -1.41 -11.15
C ASP A 194 2.10 -2.45 -12.17
N LEU A 195 1.62 -3.69 -12.09
CA LEU A 195 2.06 -4.79 -12.96
C LEU A 195 1.01 -5.13 -14.01
N SER A 196 1.47 -5.59 -15.18
CA SER A 196 0.60 -6.19 -16.18
C SER A 196 -0.16 -7.40 -15.60
N VAL A 197 -1.33 -7.71 -16.14
CA VAL A 197 -2.15 -8.86 -15.71
C VAL A 197 -1.33 -10.16 -15.67
N ASN A 198 -0.48 -10.40 -16.66
CA ASN A 198 0.37 -11.59 -16.72
C ASN A 198 1.41 -11.62 -15.60
N ARG A 199 2.06 -10.47 -15.32
CA ARG A 199 3.07 -10.36 -14.27
C ARG A 199 2.44 -10.40 -12.89
N TYR A 200 1.28 -9.79 -12.70
CA TYR A 200 0.53 -9.89 -11.47
C TYR A 200 0.09 -11.34 -11.17
N ASN A 201 -0.45 -12.05 -12.16
CA ASN A 201 -0.80 -13.47 -12.03
C ASN A 201 0.42 -14.34 -11.69
N HIS A 202 1.57 -14.06 -12.31
CA HIS A 202 2.83 -14.72 -11.93
C HIS A 202 3.18 -14.42 -10.47
N THR A 203 3.15 -13.15 -10.07
CA THR A 203 3.46 -12.70 -8.70
C THR A 203 2.59 -13.39 -7.66
N ILE A 204 1.28 -13.50 -7.89
CA ILE A 204 0.34 -14.22 -7.01
C ILE A 204 0.64 -15.73 -6.98
N SER A 205 0.99 -16.33 -8.12
CA SER A 205 1.40 -17.73 -8.19
C SER A 205 2.67 -18.00 -7.39
N VAL A 206 3.68 -17.13 -7.49
CA VAL A 206 4.92 -17.19 -6.69
C VAL A 206 4.60 -17.02 -5.20
N ALA A 207 3.73 -16.08 -4.84
CA ALA A 207 3.37 -15.83 -3.45
C ALA A 207 2.66 -17.02 -2.80
N ASN A 208 1.73 -17.65 -3.51
CA ASN A 208 1.09 -18.88 -3.03
C ASN A 208 2.09 -20.03 -2.90
N CYS A 209 2.98 -20.20 -3.89
CA CYS A 209 4.03 -21.20 -3.83
C CYS A 209 4.98 -20.98 -2.64
N ALA A 210 5.45 -19.75 -2.42
CA ALA A 210 6.32 -19.38 -1.31
C ALA A 210 5.66 -19.65 0.05
N ARG A 211 4.36 -19.37 0.18
CA ARG A 211 3.58 -19.68 1.38
C ARG A 211 3.53 -21.19 1.65
N ASP A 212 3.29 -21.99 0.62
CA ASP A 212 3.24 -23.45 0.75
C ASP A 212 4.61 -24.07 1.05
N ILE A 213 5.68 -23.54 0.47
CA ILE A 213 7.05 -23.89 0.86
C ILE A 213 7.27 -23.55 2.35
N ALA A 214 6.88 -22.35 2.79
CA ALA A 214 7.07 -21.93 4.18
C ALA A 214 6.31 -22.81 5.19
N LYS A 215 5.09 -23.27 4.88
CA LYS A 215 4.35 -24.22 5.72
C LYS A 215 5.12 -25.52 5.99
N GLY A 216 5.83 -26.02 4.98
CA GLY A 216 6.67 -27.21 5.09
C GLY A 216 8.03 -26.97 5.77
N ASN A 217 8.46 -25.70 5.87
CA ASN A 217 9.78 -25.31 6.38
C ASN A 217 9.64 -24.35 7.59
N LYS A 218 9.57 -24.92 8.80
CA LYS A 218 9.30 -24.19 10.06
C LYS A 218 10.23 -23.00 10.38
N SER A 219 11.40 -22.90 9.76
CA SER A 219 12.32 -21.78 9.92
C SER A 219 11.89 -20.51 9.16
N ILE A 220 10.83 -20.60 8.35
CA ILE A 220 10.35 -19.53 7.48
C ILE A 220 9.00 -19.04 7.98
N ASN A 221 8.87 -17.73 8.17
CA ASN A 221 7.59 -17.13 8.48
C ASN A 221 6.72 -17.07 7.21
N GLU A 222 5.56 -17.73 7.23
CA GLU A 222 4.64 -17.79 6.07
C GLU A 222 4.25 -16.41 5.55
N LYS A 223 4.00 -15.45 6.45
CA LYS A 223 3.62 -14.07 6.08
C LYS A 223 4.77 -13.38 5.36
N PHE A 224 6.01 -13.56 5.82
CA PHE A 224 7.19 -12.98 5.16
C PHE A 224 7.47 -13.63 3.81
N ALA A 225 7.31 -14.95 3.69
CA ALA A 225 7.44 -15.65 2.42
C ALA A 225 6.43 -15.13 1.39
N TYR A 226 5.17 -15.01 1.81
CA TYR A 226 4.12 -14.50 0.95
C TYR A 226 4.38 -13.07 0.47
N PHE A 227 4.63 -12.12 1.38
CA PHE A 227 4.79 -10.72 0.97
C PHE A 227 6.14 -10.40 0.32
N ALA A 228 7.20 -11.15 0.61
CA ALA A 228 8.44 -11.07 -0.17
C ALA A 228 8.19 -11.50 -1.62
N ALA A 229 7.41 -12.55 -1.83
CA ALA A 229 7.01 -12.98 -3.16
C ALA A 229 6.02 -12.02 -3.84
N ILE A 230 5.13 -11.32 -3.12
CA ILE A 230 4.33 -10.24 -3.76
C ILE A 230 5.23 -9.12 -4.27
N ALA A 231 6.32 -8.80 -3.54
CA ALA A 231 7.19 -7.69 -3.88
C ALA A 231 8.39 -8.04 -4.80
N HIS A 232 8.66 -9.33 -5.07
CA HIS A 232 9.92 -9.75 -5.71
C HIS A 232 10.14 -9.11 -7.10
N ASP A 233 9.07 -8.97 -7.86
CA ASP A 233 9.05 -8.46 -9.23
C ASP A 233 8.32 -7.11 -9.36
N ILE A 234 8.11 -6.39 -8.25
CA ILE A 234 7.31 -5.15 -8.21
C ILE A 234 7.84 -4.05 -9.15
N THR A 235 9.11 -4.10 -9.52
CA THR A 235 9.76 -3.15 -10.45
C THR A 235 10.13 -3.78 -11.79
N LYS A 236 9.68 -5.01 -12.08
CA LYS A 236 10.14 -5.80 -13.22
C LYS A 236 9.80 -5.20 -14.59
N GLU A 237 8.73 -4.43 -14.65
CA GLU A 237 8.21 -3.82 -15.88
C GLU A 237 8.56 -2.32 -16.00
N TRP A 238 9.37 -1.80 -15.08
CA TRP A 238 9.95 -0.46 -15.24
C TRP A 238 10.92 -0.45 -16.41
N SER A 239 10.99 0.68 -17.11
CA SER A 239 11.99 0.89 -18.15
C SER A 239 13.41 0.89 -17.59
N ASP A 240 14.40 0.60 -18.42
CA ASP A 240 15.81 0.66 -18.01
C ASP A 240 16.16 2.03 -17.42
N GLY A 241 15.70 3.12 -18.05
CA GLY A 241 15.92 4.48 -17.54
C GLY A 241 15.35 4.70 -16.13
N GLU A 242 14.15 4.19 -15.84
CA GLU A 242 13.54 4.23 -14.51
C GLU A 242 14.33 3.40 -13.50
N LEU A 243 14.71 2.17 -13.86
CA LEU A 243 15.50 1.29 -13.02
C LEU A 243 16.86 1.91 -12.65
N TYR A 244 17.63 2.36 -13.65
CA TYR A 244 18.93 2.99 -13.44
C TYR A 244 18.82 4.27 -12.62
N SER A 245 17.91 5.17 -12.98
CA SER A 245 17.75 6.44 -12.27
C SER A 245 17.27 6.26 -10.83
N PHE A 246 16.46 5.23 -10.57
CA PHE A 246 16.00 4.91 -9.22
C PHE A 246 17.11 4.29 -8.37
N VAL A 247 17.81 3.26 -8.87
CA VAL A 247 18.89 2.59 -8.13
C VAL A 247 20.09 3.52 -7.91
N ALA A 248 20.41 4.39 -8.88
CA ALA A 248 21.49 5.37 -8.78
C ALA A 248 21.33 6.34 -7.59
N LYS A 249 20.10 6.59 -7.12
CA LYS A 249 19.86 7.41 -5.92
C LYS A 249 20.48 6.81 -4.64
N TYR A 250 20.72 5.50 -4.64
CA TYR A 250 21.21 4.76 -3.49
C TYR A 250 22.62 4.19 -3.73
N GLU A 251 22.90 3.68 -4.93
CA GLU A 251 24.19 3.10 -5.31
C GLU A 251 25.18 4.12 -5.89
N GLY A 252 24.72 5.33 -6.23
CA GLY A 252 25.54 6.34 -6.91
C GLY A 252 26.13 5.79 -8.21
N ASN A 253 27.45 5.97 -8.39
CA ASN A 253 28.15 5.48 -9.58
C ASN A 253 28.28 3.95 -9.65
N ASN A 254 28.09 3.23 -8.53
CA ASN A 254 28.21 1.77 -8.51
C ASN A 254 27.07 1.07 -9.27
N VAL A 255 25.98 1.79 -9.58
CA VAL A 255 24.89 1.27 -10.42
C VAL A 255 25.38 0.75 -11.77
N ARG A 256 26.48 1.29 -12.30
CA ARG A 256 27.10 0.87 -13.57
C ARG A 256 27.72 -0.53 -13.50
N ASN A 257 27.99 -1.04 -12.30
CA ASN A 257 28.54 -2.37 -12.07
C ASN A 257 27.45 -3.44 -11.91
N ILE A 258 26.18 -3.02 -11.79
CA ILE A 258 25.04 -3.93 -11.64
C ILE A 258 24.65 -4.44 -13.03
N HIS A 259 24.59 -5.75 -13.20
CA HIS A 259 24.21 -6.33 -14.48
C HIS A 259 22.76 -5.96 -14.84
N PRO A 260 22.46 -5.53 -16.09
CA PRO A 260 21.12 -5.07 -16.47
C PRO A 260 20.01 -6.07 -16.15
N SER A 261 20.26 -7.38 -16.34
CA SER A 261 19.25 -8.42 -16.11
C SER A 261 18.80 -8.58 -14.65
N VAL A 262 19.53 -8.01 -13.69
CA VAL A 262 19.23 -8.10 -12.25
C VAL A 262 18.86 -6.74 -11.65
N MET A 263 18.86 -5.67 -12.45
CA MET A 263 18.59 -4.31 -11.98
C MET A 263 17.23 -4.17 -11.29
N HIS A 264 16.21 -4.92 -11.74
CA HIS A 264 14.89 -4.93 -11.10
C HIS A 264 14.93 -5.49 -9.67
N ALA A 265 15.79 -6.45 -9.37
CA ALA A 265 15.92 -6.97 -8.02
C ALA A 265 16.52 -5.91 -7.06
N TYR A 266 17.50 -5.14 -7.54
CA TYR A 266 18.04 -3.99 -6.81
C TYR A 266 17.01 -2.86 -6.66
N ALA A 267 16.27 -2.54 -7.72
CA ALA A 267 15.20 -1.56 -7.64
C ALA A 267 14.10 -2.01 -6.67
N GLY A 268 13.70 -3.29 -6.69
CA GLY A 268 12.76 -3.88 -5.74
C GLY A 268 13.25 -3.80 -4.29
N TYR A 269 14.53 -4.07 -4.04
CA TYR A 269 15.16 -3.91 -2.72
C TYR A 269 15.01 -2.47 -2.19
N TYR A 270 15.39 -1.48 -3.01
CA TYR A 270 15.32 -0.08 -2.59
C TYR A 270 13.88 0.45 -2.53
N TRP A 271 13.00 -0.04 -3.40
CA TRP A 271 11.58 0.27 -3.38
C TRP A 271 10.95 -0.20 -2.08
N TRP A 272 11.24 -1.43 -1.65
CA TRP A 272 10.76 -1.98 -0.39
C TRP A 272 11.14 -1.13 0.83
N LEU A 273 12.42 -0.72 0.89
CA LEU A 273 12.95 0.03 2.03
C LEU A 273 12.50 1.50 2.05
N ASN A 274 12.38 2.14 0.89
CA ASN A 274 12.25 3.60 0.81
C ASN A 274 10.88 4.07 0.31
N VAL A 275 10.34 3.39 -0.70
CA VAL A 275 9.03 3.74 -1.28
C VAL A 275 7.93 3.14 -0.42
N TYR A 276 7.92 1.81 -0.29
CA TYR A 276 6.99 1.12 0.62
C TYR A 276 7.28 1.47 2.09
N GLY A 277 8.56 1.64 2.43
CA GLY A 277 8.98 2.12 3.76
C GLY A 277 8.97 1.04 4.84
N SER A 278 9.18 -0.23 4.45
CA SER A 278 9.31 -1.32 5.42
C SER A 278 10.76 -1.45 5.87
N ASN A 279 10.98 -1.63 7.17
CA ASN A 279 12.31 -1.86 7.74
C ASN A 279 12.69 -3.35 7.79
N ASN A 280 11.86 -4.24 7.24
CA ASN A 280 12.11 -5.68 7.26
C ASN A 280 13.20 -6.06 6.24
N LYS A 281 14.46 -6.02 6.69
CA LYS A 281 15.64 -6.37 5.88
C LYS A 281 15.64 -7.83 5.41
N LYS A 282 14.98 -8.75 6.13
CA LYS A 282 14.89 -10.15 5.69
C LYS A 282 14.12 -10.26 4.38
N ILE A 283 13.00 -9.55 4.25
CA ILE A 283 12.22 -9.49 3.01
C ILE A 283 12.99 -8.73 1.93
N ALA A 284 13.58 -7.58 2.27
CA ALA A 284 14.39 -6.82 1.31
C ALA A 284 15.48 -7.69 0.67
N ASN A 285 16.25 -8.42 1.48
CA ASN A 285 17.30 -9.31 0.99
C ASN A 285 16.74 -10.45 0.12
N ALA A 286 15.60 -11.04 0.48
CA ALA A 286 14.96 -12.06 -0.33
C ALA A 286 14.52 -11.52 -1.70
N ILE A 287 14.04 -10.27 -1.76
CA ILE A 287 13.75 -9.56 -3.02
C ILE A 287 15.05 -9.33 -3.81
N LEU A 288 16.14 -8.92 -3.17
CA LEU A 288 17.41 -8.68 -3.86
C LEU A 288 17.99 -9.96 -4.49
N HIS A 289 17.91 -11.08 -3.77
CA HIS A 289 18.60 -12.32 -4.14
C HIS A 289 17.75 -13.29 -4.99
N HIS A 290 16.48 -12.98 -5.30
CA HIS A 290 15.58 -13.96 -5.92
C HIS A 290 16.00 -14.41 -7.33
N THR A 291 16.74 -13.58 -8.08
CA THR A 291 17.16 -13.89 -9.46
C THR A 291 18.49 -14.65 -9.53
N THR A 292 19.45 -14.24 -8.71
CA THR A 292 20.85 -14.69 -8.76
C THR A 292 21.23 -15.64 -7.63
N GLY A 293 20.56 -15.55 -6.48
CA GLY A 293 21.10 -16.00 -5.21
C GLY A 293 22.29 -15.14 -4.75
N CYS A 294 22.96 -15.58 -3.68
CA CYS A 294 24.24 -15.05 -3.20
C CYS A 294 24.99 -16.13 -2.40
N GLU A 295 26.19 -15.87 -1.87
CA GLU A 295 26.95 -16.84 -1.05
C GLU A 295 26.29 -17.18 0.29
N LYS A 296 25.45 -16.28 0.80
CA LYS A 296 24.82 -16.40 2.13
C LYS A 296 23.30 -16.25 2.01
N MET A 297 22.66 -17.28 1.49
CA MET A 297 21.21 -17.33 1.32
C MET A 297 20.51 -17.72 2.62
N SER A 298 19.64 -16.84 3.11
CA SER A 298 18.74 -17.16 4.22
C SER A 298 17.69 -18.21 3.80
N PRO A 299 17.02 -18.90 4.75
CA PRO A 299 15.88 -19.76 4.43
C PRO A 299 14.79 -19.03 3.62
N LEU A 300 14.54 -17.75 3.91
CA LEU A 300 13.59 -16.94 3.17
C LEU A 300 14.09 -16.66 1.75
N ASP A 301 15.37 -16.32 1.57
CA ASP A 301 15.95 -16.04 0.26
C ASP A 301 15.82 -17.28 -0.65
N LYS A 302 16.15 -18.47 -0.11
CA LYS A 302 15.99 -19.75 -0.82
C LYS A 302 14.53 -20.00 -1.18
N CYS A 303 13.61 -19.71 -0.26
CA CYS A 303 12.17 -19.88 -0.51
C CYS A 303 11.69 -19.02 -1.69
N ILE A 304 12.05 -17.73 -1.73
CA ILE A 304 11.61 -16.85 -2.82
C ILE A 304 12.27 -17.24 -4.15
N TYR A 305 13.57 -17.53 -4.14
CA TYR A 305 14.28 -18.00 -5.33
C TYR A 305 13.67 -19.28 -5.90
N VAL A 306 13.35 -20.26 -5.03
CA VAL A 306 12.73 -21.52 -5.45
C VAL A 306 11.32 -21.24 -5.98
N ALA A 307 10.50 -20.49 -5.23
CA ALA A 307 9.12 -20.20 -5.57
C ALA A 307 8.98 -19.52 -6.95
N ASP A 308 9.83 -18.54 -7.29
CA ASP A 308 9.80 -17.87 -8.60
C ASP A 308 9.95 -18.88 -9.76
N LYS A 309 10.84 -19.86 -9.58
CA LYS A 309 11.15 -20.85 -10.62
C LYS A 309 10.12 -21.95 -10.74
N ILE A 310 9.41 -22.27 -9.67
CA ILE A 310 8.48 -23.42 -9.64
C ILE A 310 7.01 -23.04 -9.47
N ALA A 311 6.68 -21.74 -9.47
CA ALA A 311 5.31 -21.24 -9.44
C ALA A 311 4.40 -21.98 -10.43
N SER A 312 3.10 -22.09 -10.15
CA SER A 312 2.16 -22.93 -10.90
C SER A 312 2.08 -22.61 -12.40
N ASN A 313 2.44 -21.38 -12.78
CA ASN A 313 2.52 -20.95 -14.17
C ASN A 313 3.82 -21.34 -14.91
N ARG A 314 4.79 -21.97 -14.23
CA ARG A 314 6.05 -22.47 -14.80
C ARG A 314 5.93 -23.92 -15.23
N LYS A 315 6.68 -24.31 -16.28
CA LYS A 315 6.73 -25.67 -16.84
C LYS A 315 8.15 -25.99 -17.31
N PHE A 316 8.71 -27.10 -16.83
CA PHE A 316 9.94 -27.71 -17.31
C PHE A 316 10.06 -29.14 -16.74
N GLU A 317 11.02 -29.92 -17.22
CA GLU A 317 11.29 -31.29 -16.76
C GLU A 317 11.51 -31.33 -15.23
N ASP A 318 11.00 -32.37 -14.56
CA ASP A 318 11.09 -32.58 -13.10
C ASP A 318 10.46 -31.51 -12.20
N ILE A 319 9.73 -30.51 -12.73
CA ILE A 319 9.18 -29.42 -11.91
C ILE A 319 8.27 -29.92 -10.77
N GLU A 320 7.47 -30.97 -10.99
CA GLU A 320 6.61 -31.55 -9.95
C GLU A 320 7.41 -32.20 -8.82
N ILE A 321 8.53 -32.84 -9.15
CA ILE A 321 9.45 -33.40 -8.17
C ILE A 321 10.03 -32.26 -7.33
N ILE A 322 10.49 -31.18 -7.96
CA ILE A 322 11.04 -30.01 -7.25
C ILE A 322 9.97 -29.34 -6.38
N ARG A 323 8.72 -29.25 -6.85
CA ARG A 323 7.58 -28.76 -6.05
C ARG A 323 7.38 -29.60 -4.80
N ALA A 324 7.39 -30.92 -4.91
CA ALA A 324 7.29 -31.81 -3.75
C ALA A 324 8.52 -31.66 -2.82
N THR A 325 9.74 -31.70 -3.37
CA THR A 325 10.99 -31.56 -2.62
C THR A 325 11.06 -30.23 -1.88
N SER A 326 10.63 -29.11 -2.48
CA SER A 326 10.70 -27.79 -1.85
C SER A 326 9.93 -27.69 -0.53
N LYS A 327 8.85 -28.46 -0.38
CA LYS A 327 8.02 -28.50 0.84
C LYS A 327 8.66 -29.32 1.96
N TYR A 328 9.48 -30.31 1.64
CA TYR A 328 10.11 -31.21 2.63
C TYR A 328 11.59 -30.89 2.89
N ASN A 329 12.33 -30.52 1.84
CA ASN A 329 13.74 -30.20 1.87
C ASN A 329 14.05 -29.05 0.91
N LEU A 330 13.83 -27.83 1.38
CA LEU A 330 14.08 -26.60 0.62
C LEU A 330 15.53 -26.48 0.12
N ASN A 331 16.52 -26.93 0.90
CA ASN A 331 17.92 -26.85 0.50
C ASN A 331 18.22 -27.71 -0.73
N MET A 332 17.63 -28.91 -0.81
CA MET A 332 17.80 -29.80 -1.97
C MET A 332 17.12 -29.21 -3.21
N ALA A 333 15.89 -28.70 -3.08
CA ALA A 333 15.20 -28.03 -4.19
C ALA A 333 15.98 -26.80 -4.69
N PHE A 334 16.50 -25.99 -3.77
CA PHE A 334 17.35 -24.85 -4.09
C PHE A 334 18.64 -25.25 -4.81
N LYS A 335 19.35 -26.28 -4.31
CA LYS A 335 20.56 -26.84 -4.94
C LYS A 335 20.30 -27.27 -6.37
N GLN A 336 19.21 -28.01 -6.61
CA GLN A 336 18.86 -28.44 -7.96
C GLN A 336 18.60 -27.24 -8.89
N LEU A 337 17.86 -26.24 -8.43
CA LEU A 337 17.50 -25.08 -9.25
C LEU A 337 18.69 -24.15 -9.54
N ILE A 338 19.59 -23.91 -8.57
CA ILE A 338 20.78 -23.07 -8.80
C ILE A 338 21.75 -23.77 -9.76
N THR A 339 21.91 -25.09 -9.66
CA THR A 339 22.69 -25.90 -10.62
C THR A 339 22.08 -25.81 -12.02
N ASN A 340 20.76 -25.97 -12.15
CA ASN A 340 20.08 -25.91 -13.43
C ASN A 340 20.21 -24.52 -14.08
N GLN A 341 20.00 -23.45 -13.31
CA GLN A 341 20.14 -22.08 -13.80
C GLN A 341 21.58 -21.80 -14.27
N PHE A 342 22.59 -22.20 -13.50
CA PHE A 342 23.98 -21.99 -13.88
C PHE A 342 24.35 -22.75 -15.16
N LYS A 343 23.96 -24.03 -15.28
CA LYS A 343 24.21 -24.83 -16.49
C LYS A 343 23.55 -24.21 -17.72
N HIS A 344 22.31 -23.75 -17.59
CA HIS A 344 21.59 -23.07 -18.65
C HIS A 344 22.29 -21.77 -19.09
N LEU A 345 22.58 -20.86 -18.15
CA LEU A 345 23.25 -19.59 -18.45
C LEU A 345 24.65 -19.80 -19.03
N LYS A 346 25.41 -20.77 -18.51
CA LYS A 346 26.73 -21.13 -19.05
C LYS A 346 26.64 -21.55 -20.52
N LYS A 347 25.60 -22.29 -20.90
CA LYS A 347 25.37 -22.72 -22.28
C LYS A 347 24.92 -21.57 -23.18
N GLU A 348 24.02 -20.71 -22.69
CA GLU A 348 23.42 -19.62 -23.47
C GLU A 348 24.37 -18.44 -23.72
N ILE A 349 25.05 -17.97 -22.66
CA ILE A 349 25.80 -16.70 -22.72
C ILE A 349 27.28 -16.84 -22.34
N GLY A 350 27.71 -18.01 -21.88
CA GLY A 350 29.07 -18.25 -21.39
C GLY A 350 29.32 -17.69 -19.98
N VAL A 351 30.26 -18.28 -19.25
CA VAL A 351 30.48 -17.99 -17.82
C VAL A 351 30.87 -16.52 -17.56
N SER A 352 31.64 -15.89 -18.45
CA SER A 352 32.12 -14.52 -18.28
C SER A 352 31.02 -13.45 -18.34
N LYS A 353 29.82 -13.80 -18.83
CA LYS A 353 28.66 -12.91 -18.90
C LYS A 353 27.63 -13.19 -17.81
N ILE A 354 27.86 -14.19 -16.96
CA ILE A 354 26.98 -14.51 -15.83
C ILE A 354 27.26 -13.53 -14.70
N ASP A 355 26.19 -13.04 -14.07
CA ASP A 355 26.28 -12.23 -12.86
C ASP A 355 27.12 -12.91 -11.77
N GLU A 356 28.03 -12.16 -11.14
CA GLU A 356 28.99 -12.68 -10.17
C GLU A 356 28.31 -13.38 -8.99
N ASN A 357 27.15 -12.88 -8.53
CA ASN A 357 26.42 -13.50 -7.43
C ASN A 357 25.85 -14.86 -7.82
N THR A 358 25.44 -15.04 -9.08
CA THR A 358 24.98 -16.34 -9.58
C THR A 358 26.13 -17.35 -9.60
N VAL A 359 27.33 -16.92 -10.04
CA VAL A 359 28.52 -17.77 -10.02
C VAL A 359 28.89 -18.17 -8.59
N LYS A 360 28.90 -17.21 -7.67
CA LYS A 360 29.20 -17.43 -6.26
C LYS A 360 28.17 -18.36 -5.60
N ALA A 361 26.88 -18.10 -5.78
CA ALA A 361 25.80 -18.93 -5.26
C ALA A 361 25.91 -20.38 -5.77
N TYR A 362 26.21 -20.57 -7.06
CA TYR A 362 26.44 -21.90 -7.62
C TYR A 362 27.66 -22.60 -6.99
N LYS A 363 28.79 -21.89 -6.81
CA LYS A 363 29.97 -22.46 -6.13
C LYS A 363 29.67 -22.89 -4.69
N THR A 364 28.83 -22.14 -3.98
CA THR A 364 28.49 -22.44 -2.58
C THR A 364 27.46 -23.56 -2.45
N TYR A 365 26.45 -23.60 -3.32
CA TYR A 365 25.25 -24.43 -3.10
C TYR A 365 24.96 -25.45 -4.20
N GLY A 366 25.62 -25.33 -5.36
CA GLY A 366 25.45 -26.26 -6.47
C GLY A 366 26.21 -27.58 -6.27
N ASP A 367 26.61 -28.19 -7.38
CA ASP A 367 27.33 -29.47 -7.38
C ASP A 367 28.85 -29.28 -7.26
N PHE A 368 29.30 -28.78 -6.12
CA PHE A 368 30.69 -28.91 -5.67
C PHE A 368 30.72 -29.55 -4.28
N ASN A 369 30.55 -30.86 -4.29
CA ASN A 369 31.11 -31.88 -3.39
C ASN A 369 30.43 -33.22 -3.72
#